data_AF-A0A8S9ILH1-F1
#
_entry.id   AF-A0A8S9ILH1-F1
#
_cell.length_a   1.000
_cell.length_b   1.000
_cell.length_c   1.000
_cell.angle_alpha   90.00
_cell.angle_beta   90.00
_cell.angle_gamma   90.00
#
_symmetry.space_group_name_H-M   'P 1'
#
loop_
_entity.id
_entity.type
_entity.pdbx_description
1 polymer ?
#
loop_
_entity_poly.entity_id
_entity_poly.type
_entity_poly.pdbx_seq_one_letter_code
_entity_poly.pdbx_strand_id
1 'polypeptide(L)'
;MEKQQFSVGDSSGETSETKKSECTEEKFVWPWVGLVANIQTEVDKTGRRVGRSGSTFRDELIEKGFDPTRVQPIWNFKGHSGFALVEFTRDIKGFENAMNFERSYKSDGHGKKDWEKGVHLRDDKPYGWVCREEDYNRGGIVGKNVKKKRDLKTLSQLQEEEERKMVQLVENMSQSIEMKIISKQELEHKVDETSRVLESVELHNYQLNETYKQEVEKMHANLQGLYQQILVGHDKSMSDLETEREKLENRARQIYINEAEIEKSRLEIEMNQKAMMEQNEANMEAMKLAEKHQASTSLKEKEKLHEKIMEMEAKLNETQELELEIEKLKGSTNVMKHMALLFGSSACVLPTIYGLGLVYGGDPFNSGLVYSSSSSVPLLSKLNGILLTVLGPAFGYPIASSAVRVLKGLWRNDLTALKGDCPNCGEEVFAFVRSDQSNKSAHKAECHVCECTLEFRTKVEKSASLLGRKWVYGRIYLVSRPRRGRRSKYT
;
A
#
# COMPACT_ATOMS: atom_id res chain seq x y z
N MET A 1 -6.98 -10.20 -50.74
CA MET A 1 -6.10 -11.27 -51.26
C MET A 1 -6.97 -12.25 -52.02
N GLU A 2 -6.81 -12.25 -53.34
CA GLU A 2 -7.61 -13.01 -54.31
C GLU A 2 -7.46 -14.51 -54.08
N LYS A 3 -8.60 -15.22 -54.07
CA LYS A 3 -8.64 -16.67 -54.21
C LYS A 3 -8.41 -17.02 -55.69
N GLN A 4 -7.21 -17.47 -56.02
CA GLN A 4 -6.97 -18.18 -57.28
C GLN A 4 -7.50 -19.61 -57.17
N GLN A 5 -8.54 -19.88 -57.94
CA GLN A 5 -9.14 -21.19 -58.13
C GLN A 5 -8.47 -21.80 -59.37
N PHE A 6 -7.65 -22.83 -59.18
CA PHE A 6 -7.00 -23.57 -60.27
C PHE A 6 -7.92 -24.72 -60.70
N SER A 7 -8.44 -24.64 -61.92
CA SER A 7 -9.11 -25.75 -62.59
C SER A 7 -8.06 -26.66 -63.24
N VAL A 8 -8.12 -27.96 -62.93
CA VAL A 8 -7.37 -29.00 -63.66
C VAL A 8 -8.39 -29.87 -64.37
N GLY A 9 -8.29 -29.90 -65.70
CA GLY A 9 -9.15 -30.68 -66.59
C GLY A 9 -8.77 -32.15 -66.62
N ASP A 10 -9.76 -32.96 -66.98
CA ASP A 10 -9.65 -34.38 -67.30
C ASP A 10 -8.60 -34.66 -68.38
N SER A 11 -7.78 -35.68 -68.16
CA SER A 11 -7.16 -36.45 -69.24
C SER A 11 -7.23 -37.93 -68.91
N SER A 12 -8.08 -38.63 -69.66
CA SER A 12 -8.16 -40.08 -69.78
C SER A 12 -6.80 -40.68 -70.16
N GLY A 13 -6.26 -41.56 -69.32
CA GLY A 13 -5.05 -42.34 -69.59
C GLY A 13 -5.30 -43.82 -69.34
N GLU A 14 -5.14 -44.60 -70.39
CA GLU A 14 -5.41 -46.03 -70.51
C GLU A 14 -4.75 -46.89 -69.43
N THR A 15 -5.56 -47.78 -68.85
CA THR A 15 -5.12 -48.94 -68.07
C THR A 15 -4.38 -49.93 -68.97
N SER A 16 -3.05 -49.86 -68.97
CA SER A 16 -2.21 -50.97 -69.39
C SER A 16 -1.93 -51.86 -68.18
N GLU A 17 -2.71 -52.93 -68.06
CA GLU A 17 -2.46 -54.04 -67.14
C GLU A 17 -1.12 -54.70 -67.48
N THR A 18 -0.05 -54.20 -66.87
CA THR A 18 1.22 -54.89 -66.85
C THR A 18 1.13 -55.97 -65.79
N LYS A 19 1.03 -57.23 -66.23
CA LYS A 19 1.09 -58.44 -65.40
C LYS A 19 2.19 -58.31 -64.34
N LYS A 20 1.80 -58.08 -63.08
CA LYS A 20 2.66 -58.31 -61.92
C LYS A 20 2.99 -59.80 -61.89
N SER A 21 4.18 -60.17 -62.37
CA SER A 21 4.85 -61.33 -61.80
C SER A 21 4.92 -61.08 -60.29
N GLU A 22 4.45 -62.01 -59.47
CA GLU A 22 4.67 -62.00 -58.02
C GLU A 22 6.18 -62.00 -57.75
N CYS A 23 6.80 -60.83 -57.80
CA CYS A 23 8.11 -60.58 -57.24
C CYS A 23 7.86 -60.53 -55.74
N THR A 24 8.14 -61.64 -55.06
CA THR A 24 8.15 -61.69 -53.61
C THR A 24 9.13 -60.61 -53.13
N GLU A 25 8.60 -59.53 -52.57
CA GLU A 25 9.43 -58.43 -52.09
C GLU A 25 10.46 -58.96 -51.09
N GLU A 26 11.71 -58.55 -51.30
CA GLU A 26 12.82 -59.02 -50.49
C GLU A 26 12.69 -58.52 -49.05
N LYS A 27 12.72 -59.45 -48.09
CA LYS A 27 12.62 -59.14 -46.66
C LYS A 27 14.00 -58.99 -46.05
N PHE A 28 14.15 -57.91 -45.28
CA PHE A 28 15.35 -57.57 -44.54
C PHE A 28 15.12 -57.80 -43.05
N VAL A 29 16.20 -58.13 -42.34
CA VAL A 29 16.17 -58.10 -40.87
C VAL A 29 16.21 -56.65 -40.40
N TRP A 30 15.23 -56.26 -39.61
CA TRP A 30 15.05 -54.91 -39.07
C TRP A 30 15.22 -54.89 -37.55
N PRO A 31 16.01 -53.95 -36.98
CA PRO A 31 16.88 -52.96 -37.63
C PRO A 31 17.96 -53.58 -38.51
N TRP A 32 18.47 -52.85 -39.51
CA TRP A 32 19.42 -53.37 -40.51
C TRP A 32 20.65 -54.03 -39.88
N VAL A 33 20.97 -55.24 -40.34
CA VAL A 33 22.09 -56.05 -39.80
C VAL A 33 22.92 -56.66 -40.91
N GLY A 34 24.23 -56.54 -40.80
CA GLY A 34 25.21 -57.34 -41.51
C GLY A 34 25.65 -58.56 -40.69
N LEU A 35 25.93 -59.68 -41.34
CA LEU A 35 26.61 -60.82 -40.77
C LEU A 35 28.04 -60.85 -41.30
N VAL A 36 29.00 -60.99 -40.40
CA VAL A 36 30.39 -61.30 -40.73
C VAL A 36 30.72 -62.71 -40.28
N ALA A 37 31.30 -63.48 -41.19
CA ALA A 37 31.79 -64.83 -41.01
C ALA A 37 33.32 -64.89 -41.15
N ASN A 38 33.91 -66.02 -40.78
CA ASN A 38 35.36 -66.27 -40.82
C ASN A 38 36.21 -65.32 -39.94
N ILE A 39 35.66 -64.87 -38.80
CA ILE A 39 36.43 -64.06 -37.86
C ILE A 39 37.47 -64.96 -37.19
N GLN A 40 38.74 -64.59 -37.30
CA GLN A 40 39.86 -65.31 -36.71
C GLN A 40 39.70 -65.42 -35.18
N THR A 41 39.88 -66.63 -34.65
CA THR A 41 39.80 -66.93 -33.22
C THR A 41 41.01 -67.74 -32.79
N GLU A 42 41.56 -67.41 -31.62
CA GLU A 42 42.62 -68.17 -30.97
C GLU A 42 42.04 -69.07 -29.88
N VAL A 43 42.67 -70.20 -29.61
CA VAL A 43 42.26 -71.09 -28.51
C VAL A 43 43.09 -70.76 -27.29
N ASP A 44 42.43 -70.27 -26.25
CA ASP A 44 43.08 -69.98 -24.98
C ASP A 44 43.51 -71.28 -24.26
N LYS A 45 44.40 -71.17 -23.27
CA LYS A 45 44.90 -72.28 -22.44
C LYS A 45 43.77 -73.08 -21.76
N THR A 46 42.60 -72.45 -21.58
CA THR A 46 41.38 -73.08 -21.06
C THR A 46 40.60 -73.90 -22.08
N GLY A 47 41.06 -73.98 -23.33
CA GLY A 47 40.39 -74.66 -24.45
C GLY A 47 39.22 -73.88 -25.06
N ARG A 48 38.96 -72.65 -24.60
CA ARG A 48 37.92 -71.77 -25.15
C ARG A 48 38.45 -70.92 -26.30
N ARG A 49 37.62 -70.71 -27.32
CA ARG A 49 37.93 -69.79 -28.42
C ARG A 49 37.74 -68.35 -27.97
N VAL A 50 38.79 -67.55 -28.09
CA VAL A 50 38.79 -66.10 -27.89
C VAL A 50 38.99 -65.42 -29.24
N GLY A 51 38.32 -64.29 -29.45
CA GLY A 51 38.39 -63.52 -30.68
C GLY A 51 38.64 -62.05 -30.37
N ARG A 52 38.91 -61.27 -31.42
CA ARG A 52 39.04 -59.81 -31.31
C ARG A 52 37.74 -59.21 -30.77
N SER A 53 37.85 -58.08 -30.07
CA SER A 53 36.68 -57.39 -29.53
C SER A 53 35.77 -56.90 -30.67
N GLY A 54 34.45 -56.94 -30.44
CA GLY A 54 33.50 -56.35 -31.39
C GLY A 54 33.77 -54.86 -31.63
N SER A 55 34.21 -54.12 -30.60
CA SER A 55 34.57 -52.71 -30.74
C SER A 55 35.73 -52.47 -31.70
N THR A 56 36.81 -53.25 -31.62
CA THR A 56 37.94 -53.13 -32.54
C THR A 56 37.54 -53.40 -33.99
N PHE A 57 36.64 -54.37 -34.20
CA PHE A 57 36.14 -54.66 -35.54
C PHE A 57 35.15 -53.60 -36.04
N ARG A 58 34.38 -52.99 -35.14
CA ARG A 58 33.52 -51.85 -35.47
C ARG A 58 34.35 -50.69 -35.96
N ASP A 59 35.44 -50.35 -35.27
CA ASP A 59 36.27 -49.20 -35.63
C ASP A 59 36.95 -49.39 -37.00
N GLU A 60 37.38 -50.62 -37.34
CA GLU A 60 37.85 -50.96 -38.70
C GLU A 60 36.76 -50.77 -39.78
N LEU A 61 35.50 -51.12 -39.47
CA LEU A 61 34.38 -50.90 -40.40
C LEU A 61 34.02 -49.41 -40.51
N ILE A 62 34.25 -48.61 -39.48
CA ILE A 62 34.10 -47.15 -39.52
C ILE A 62 35.17 -46.54 -40.43
N GLU A 63 36.43 -46.97 -40.32
CA GLU A 63 37.52 -46.52 -41.21
C GLU A 63 37.25 -46.83 -42.69
N LYS A 64 36.56 -47.95 -42.96
CA LYS A 64 36.09 -48.31 -44.31
C LYS A 64 34.86 -47.52 -44.79
N GLY A 65 34.29 -46.66 -43.94
CA GLY A 65 33.16 -45.80 -44.29
C GLY A 65 31.78 -46.45 -44.15
N PHE A 66 31.66 -47.59 -43.47
CA PHE A 66 30.36 -48.27 -43.29
C PHE A 66 29.57 -47.78 -42.07
N ASP A 67 30.20 -47.04 -41.14
CA ASP A 67 29.59 -46.41 -39.97
C ASP A 67 28.57 -47.30 -39.21
N PRO A 68 28.95 -48.51 -38.74
CA PRO A 68 28.07 -49.36 -37.94
C PRO A 68 27.92 -48.85 -36.51
N THR A 69 26.70 -48.95 -35.97
CA THR A 69 26.40 -48.59 -34.57
C THR A 69 27.06 -49.53 -33.57
N ARG A 70 27.10 -50.83 -33.87
CA ARG A 70 27.67 -51.86 -32.99
C ARG A 70 28.05 -53.10 -33.78
N VAL A 71 29.15 -53.74 -33.39
CA VAL A 71 29.48 -55.11 -33.81
C VAL A 71 29.35 -56.02 -32.60
N GLN A 72 28.49 -57.02 -32.69
CA GLN A 72 28.24 -58.01 -31.66
C GLN A 72 28.78 -59.39 -32.07
N PRO A 73 29.90 -59.85 -31.48
CA PRO A 73 30.36 -61.21 -31.70
C PRO A 73 29.35 -62.24 -31.18
N ILE A 74 29.17 -63.33 -31.92
CA ILE A 74 28.29 -64.43 -31.55
C ILE A 74 29.08 -65.45 -30.72
N TRP A 75 28.58 -65.77 -29.54
CA TRP A 75 29.24 -66.68 -28.58
C TRP A 75 28.50 -68.00 -28.46
N ASN A 76 29.25 -69.09 -28.39
CA ASN A 76 28.75 -70.43 -28.05
C ASN A 76 29.40 -70.93 -26.73
N PHE A 77 29.03 -72.13 -26.28
CA PHE A 77 29.57 -72.73 -25.06
C PHE A 77 31.10 -72.97 -25.11
N LYS A 78 31.69 -73.05 -26.30
CA LYS A 78 33.14 -73.17 -26.54
C LYS A 78 33.84 -71.81 -26.71
N GLY A 79 33.14 -70.69 -26.60
CA GLY A 79 33.69 -69.34 -26.79
C GLY A 79 33.20 -68.65 -28.07
N HIS A 80 34.08 -67.86 -28.69
CA HIS A 80 33.76 -67.09 -29.89
C HIS A 80 33.44 -68.03 -31.08
N SER A 81 32.32 -67.80 -31.75
CA SER A 81 31.84 -68.70 -32.82
C SER A 81 32.49 -68.48 -34.18
N GLY A 82 33.25 -67.39 -34.35
CA GLY A 82 33.79 -66.96 -35.64
C GLY A 82 32.81 -66.12 -36.46
N PHE A 83 31.64 -65.79 -35.89
CA PHE A 83 30.64 -64.92 -36.49
C PHE A 83 30.40 -63.68 -35.64
N ALA A 84 30.06 -62.56 -36.27
CA ALA A 84 29.59 -61.36 -35.61
C ALA A 84 28.44 -60.70 -36.38
N LEU A 85 27.54 -60.06 -35.65
CA LEU A 85 26.48 -59.23 -36.21
C LEU A 85 26.91 -57.77 -36.21
N VAL A 86 26.81 -57.11 -37.35
CA VAL A 86 27.07 -55.69 -37.55
C VAL A 86 25.72 -54.97 -37.57
N GLU A 87 25.47 -54.13 -36.59
CA GLU A 87 24.22 -53.37 -36.46
C GLU A 87 24.38 -51.97 -37.05
N PHE A 88 23.44 -51.55 -37.88
CA PHE A 88 23.39 -50.20 -38.42
C PHE A 88 22.27 -49.37 -37.77
N THR A 89 22.25 -48.07 -38.04
CA THR A 89 21.18 -47.18 -37.58
C THR A 89 19.85 -47.60 -38.18
N ARG A 90 18.73 -47.18 -37.59
CA ARG A 90 17.40 -47.58 -38.08
C ARG A 90 16.98 -46.79 -39.33
N ASP A 91 17.63 -45.68 -39.61
CA ASP A 91 17.14 -44.74 -40.63
C ASP A 91 17.55 -45.18 -42.04
N ILE A 92 17.11 -44.43 -43.05
CA ILE A 92 17.48 -44.65 -44.47
C ILE A 92 19.01 -44.64 -44.64
N LYS A 93 19.72 -43.77 -43.93
CA LYS A 93 21.19 -43.77 -43.90
C LYS A 93 21.78 -45.10 -43.41
N GLY A 94 21.14 -45.73 -42.43
CA GLY A 94 21.54 -47.05 -41.94
C GLY A 94 21.36 -48.15 -42.98
N PHE A 95 20.31 -48.04 -43.79
CA PHE A 95 20.10 -48.93 -44.94
C PHE A 95 21.20 -48.76 -45.99
N GLU A 96 21.51 -47.51 -46.38
CA GLU A 96 22.58 -47.21 -47.34
C GLU A 96 23.93 -47.75 -46.87
N ASN A 97 24.27 -47.52 -45.60
CA ASN A 97 25.48 -48.04 -44.97
C ASN A 97 25.54 -49.58 -45.01
N ALA A 98 24.43 -50.25 -44.67
CA ALA A 98 24.33 -51.70 -44.72
C ALA A 98 24.51 -52.25 -46.15
N MET A 99 23.89 -51.59 -47.13
CA MET A 99 24.01 -51.99 -48.54
C MET A 99 25.41 -51.75 -49.09
N ASN A 100 26.08 -50.67 -48.68
CA ASN A 100 27.48 -50.41 -49.05
C ASN A 100 28.43 -51.45 -48.44
N PHE A 101 28.18 -51.87 -47.21
CA PHE A 101 28.89 -52.98 -46.58
C PHE A 101 28.75 -54.27 -47.40
N GLU A 102 27.53 -54.69 -47.77
CA GLU A 102 27.34 -55.90 -48.60
C GLU A 102 28.02 -55.78 -49.96
N ARG A 103 27.89 -54.63 -50.63
CA ARG A 103 28.51 -54.38 -51.93
C ARG A 103 30.04 -54.46 -51.86
N SER A 104 30.66 -53.91 -50.82
CA SER A 104 32.12 -53.96 -50.66
C SER A 104 32.62 -55.40 -50.55
N TYR A 105 32.05 -56.20 -49.64
CA TYR A 105 32.46 -57.59 -49.47
C TYR A 105 32.18 -58.43 -50.71
N LYS A 106 31.07 -58.15 -51.42
CA LYS A 106 30.77 -58.81 -52.69
C LYS A 106 31.77 -58.47 -53.79
N SER A 107 32.22 -57.21 -53.89
CA SER A 107 33.23 -56.78 -54.87
C SER A 107 34.61 -57.39 -54.59
N ASP A 108 34.95 -57.60 -53.32
CA ASP A 108 36.20 -58.23 -52.89
C ASP A 108 36.22 -59.75 -53.10
N GLY A 109 35.08 -60.36 -53.47
CA GLY A 109 34.92 -61.82 -53.59
C GLY A 109 34.69 -62.52 -52.25
N HIS A 110 34.30 -61.76 -51.22
CA HIS A 110 34.06 -62.21 -49.85
C HIS A 110 32.58 -62.08 -49.46
N GLY A 111 31.68 -62.22 -50.43
CA GLY A 111 30.23 -62.15 -50.21
C GLY A 111 29.63 -63.48 -49.74
N LYS A 112 28.32 -63.49 -49.46
CA LYS A 112 27.56 -64.69 -49.07
C LYS A 112 27.73 -65.86 -50.04
N LYS A 113 27.66 -65.58 -51.34
CA LYS A 113 27.80 -66.62 -52.39
C LYS A 113 29.17 -67.30 -52.37
N ASP A 114 30.21 -66.55 -52.05
CA ASP A 114 31.59 -67.06 -52.01
C ASP A 114 31.83 -67.85 -50.72
N TRP A 115 31.21 -67.41 -49.62
CA TRP A 115 31.16 -68.16 -48.37
C TRP A 115 30.51 -69.54 -48.57
N GLU A 116 29.34 -69.59 -49.22
CA GLU A 116 28.59 -70.82 -49.48
C GLU A 116 29.29 -71.80 -50.44
N LYS A 117 30.09 -71.28 -51.38
CA LYS A 117 30.94 -72.09 -52.28
C LYS A 117 32.16 -72.69 -51.59
N GLY A 118 32.41 -72.37 -50.31
CA GLY A 118 33.55 -72.89 -49.56
C GLY A 118 34.87 -72.18 -49.84
N VAL A 119 34.85 -70.96 -50.41
CA VAL A 119 36.09 -70.20 -50.71
C VAL A 119 36.85 -69.84 -49.43
N HIS A 120 36.13 -69.68 -48.32
CA HIS A 120 36.69 -69.44 -46.98
C HIS A 120 37.65 -70.52 -46.46
N LEU A 121 37.69 -71.71 -47.09
CA LEU A 121 38.67 -72.74 -46.78
C LEU A 121 40.04 -72.47 -47.40
N ARG A 122 40.12 -71.48 -48.30
CA ARG A 122 41.32 -71.11 -49.06
C ARG A 122 41.95 -69.80 -48.57
N ASP A 123 41.24 -69.01 -47.75
CA ASP A 123 41.73 -67.76 -47.18
C ASP A 123 41.22 -67.49 -45.74
N ASP A 124 42.04 -66.77 -44.97
CA ASP A 124 41.73 -66.40 -43.59
C ASP A 124 41.01 -65.03 -43.48
N LYS A 125 40.36 -64.60 -44.57
CA LYS A 125 39.70 -63.29 -44.68
C LYS A 125 38.25 -63.34 -44.20
N PRO A 126 37.72 -62.24 -43.62
CA PRO A 126 36.32 -62.17 -43.20
C PRO A 126 35.38 -62.08 -44.42
N TYR A 127 34.21 -62.71 -44.30
CA TYR A 127 33.13 -62.67 -45.31
C TYR A 127 31.95 -61.90 -44.76
N GLY A 128 31.30 -61.07 -45.58
CA GLY A 128 30.27 -60.13 -45.12
C GLY A 128 29.06 -60.04 -46.04
N TRP A 129 27.85 -60.00 -45.46
CA TRP A 129 26.60 -59.73 -46.19
C TRP A 129 25.51 -59.16 -45.28
N VAL A 130 24.49 -58.53 -45.84
CA VAL A 130 23.30 -58.09 -45.08
C VAL A 130 22.37 -59.27 -44.82
N CYS A 131 21.88 -59.41 -43.60
CA CYS A 131 20.98 -60.48 -43.18
C CYS A 131 19.62 -60.35 -43.86
N ARG A 132 19.20 -61.41 -44.56
CA ARG A 132 17.89 -61.52 -45.23
C ARG A 132 17.03 -62.60 -44.57
N GLU A 133 15.87 -62.88 -45.15
CA GLU A 133 14.93 -63.92 -44.68
C GLU A 133 15.60 -65.28 -44.45
N GLU A 134 16.53 -65.67 -45.32
CA GLU A 134 17.29 -66.92 -45.20
C GLU A 134 18.14 -66.97 -43.91
N ASP A 135 18.87 -65.89 -43.61
CA ASP A 135 19.75 -65.81 -42.43
C ASP A 135 18.94 -65.71 -41.14
N TYR A 136 17.78 -65.04 -41.19
CA TYR A 136 16.82 -64.99 -40.09
C TYR A 136 16.23 -66.36 -39.80
N ASN A 137 15.81 -67.11 -40.83
CA ASN A 137 15.19 -68.42 -40.68
C ASN A 137 16.21 -69.56 -40.50
N ARG A 138 17.50 -69.28 -40.68
CA ARG A 138 18.59 -70.26 -40.54
C ARG A 138 18.58 -70.92 -39.15
N GLY A 139 18.68 -72.24 -39.13
CA GLY A 139 18.92 -72.99 -37.90
C GLY A 139 20.29 -72.70 -37.27
N GLY A 140 20.43 -73.00 -35.99
CA GLY A 140 21.72 -72.88 -35.28
C GLY A 140 21.93 -71.52 -34.60
N ILE A 141 23.19 -71.19 -34.31
CA ILE A 141 23.51 -70.06 -33.42
C ILE A 141 23.34 -68.70 -34.10
N VAL A 142 23.58 -68.63 -35.40
CA VAL A 142 23.45 -67.40 -36.18
C VAL A 142 21.99 -66.95 -36.21
N GLY A 143 21.07 -67.77 -36.73
CA GLY A 143 19.65 -67.40 -36.80
C GLY A 143 19.03 -67.13 -35.43
N LYS A 144 19.38 -67.89 -34.38
CA LYS A 144 18.95 -67.59 -33.00
C LYS A 144 19.36 -66.20 -32.52
N ASN A 145 20.56 -65.75 -32.87
CA ASN A 145 21.03 -64.40 -32.50
C ASN A 145 20.45 -63.31 -33.41
N VAL A 146 20.23 -63.60 -34.69
CA VAL A 146 19.58 -62.67 -35.63
C VAL A 146 18.13 -62.39 -35.22
N LYS A 147 17.36 -63.42 -34.80
CA LYS A 147 15.99 -63.28 -34.29
C LYS A 147 15.88 -62.52 -32.98
N LYS A 148 16.98 -62.40 -32.23
CA LYS A 148 16.97 -61.78 -30.91
C LYS A 148 16.77 -60.27 -31.07
N LYS A 149 15.55 -59.79 -30.79
CA LYS A 149 15.12 -58.37 -30.83
C LYS A 149 15.00 -57.77 -32.24
N ARG A 150 14.75 -58.58 -33.27
CA ARG A 150 14.63 -58.12 -34.66
C ARG A 150 13.53 -58.88 -35.37
N ASP A 151 12.93 -58.22 -36.34
CA ASP A 151 11.84 -58.75 -37.15
C ASP A 151 12.21 -58.71 -38.64
N LEU A 152 11.50 -59.47 -39.47
CA LEU A 152 11.61 -59.36 -40.92
C LEU A 152 10.63 -58.32 -41.43
N LYS A 153 11.12 -57.36 -42.23
CA LYS A 153 10.32 -56.32 -42.87
C LYS A 153 10.72 -56.13 -44.32
N THR A 154 9.77 -55.76 -45.19
CA THR A 154 10.08 -55.29 -46.55
C THR A 154 10.34 -53.79 -46.56
N LEU A 155 10.99 -53.29 -47.61
CA LEU A 155 11.22 -51.85 -47.77
C LEU A 155 9.90 -51.08 -47.84
N SER A 156 8.92 -51.61 -48.56
CA SER A 156 7.58 -51.04 -48.70
C SER A 156 6.88 -50.88 -47.36
N GLN A 157 6.94 -51.89 -46.49
CA GLN A 157 6.36 -51.84 -45.14
C GLN A 157 7.02 -50.77 -44.26
N LEU A 158 8.34 -50.63 -44.34
CA LEU A 158 9.08 -49.63 -43.56
C LEU A 158 8.75 -48.21 -44.02
N GLN A 159 8.69 -47.99 -45.33
CA GLN A 159 8.33 -46.69 -45.90
C GLN A 159 6.90 -46.30 -45.50
N GLU A 160 5.94 -47.22 -45.62
CA GLU A 160 4.55 -46.95 -45.26
C GLU A 160 4.39 -46.66 -43.75
N GLU A 161 5.10 -47.39 -42.88
CA GLU A 161 5.13 -47.10 -41.44
C GLU A 161 5.72 -45.72 -41.11
N GLU A 162 6.74 -45.28 -41.84
CA GLU A 162 7.36 -43.97 -41.68
C GLU A 162 6.43 -42.84 -42.17
N GLU A 163 5.82 -43.01 -43.33
CA GLU A 163 4.83 -42.08 -43.89
C GLU A 163 3.63 -41.92 -42.95
N ARG A 164 3.07 -43.02 -42.42
CA ARG A 164 1.97 -42.97 -41.44
C ARG A 164 2.36 -42.18 -40.19
N LYS A 165 3.56 -42.38 -39.64
CA LYS A 165 4.06 -41.65 -38.47
C LYS A 165 4.25 -40.16 -38.78
N MET A 166 4.73 -39.84 -39.99
CA MET A 166 4.93 -38.47 -40.44
C MET A 166 3.59 -37.75 -40.58
N VAL A 167 2.60 -38.38 -41.23
CA VAL A 167 1.24 -37.83 -41.37
C VAL A 167 0.61 -37.59 -40.00
N GLN A 168 0.69 -38.56 -39.09
CA GLN A 168 0.16 -38.43 -37.74
C GLN A 168 0.84 -37.28 -36.96
N LEU A 169 2.15 -37.11 -37.11
CA LEU A 169 2.87 -36.01 -36.47
C LEU A 169 2.41 -34.66 -37.03
N VAL A 170 2.28 -34.54 -38.34
CA VAL A 170 1.81 -33.32 -39.01
C VAL A 170 0.38 -32.98 -38.59
N GLU A 171 -0.51 -33.97 -38.51
CA GLU A 171 -1.88 -33.79 -38.05
C GLU A 171 -1.93 -33.27 -36.60
N ASN A 172 -1.21 -33.91 -35.68
CA ASN A 172 -1.12 -33.47 -34.29
C ASN A 172 -0.57 -32.04 -34.17
N MET A 173 0.43 -31.69 -34.98
CA MET A 173 0.97 -30.33 -35.03
C MET A 173 -0.04 -29.33 -35.59
N SER A 174 -0.78 -29.68 -36.65
CA SER A 174 -1.85 -28.85 -37.22
C SER A 174 -2.93 -28.56 -36.18
N GLN A 175 -3.42 -29.59 -35.49
CA GLN A 175 -4.40 -29.44 -34.41
C GLN A 175 -3.88 -28.52 -33.30
N SER A 176 -2.60 -28.65 -32.90
CA SER A 176 -2.00 -27.75 -31.91
C SER A 176 -1.91 -26.30 -32.40
N ILE A 177 -1.61 -26.09 -33.69
CA ILE A 177 -1.57 -24.76 -34.30
C ILE A 177 -2.96 -24.15 -34.35
N GLU A 178 -3.98 -24.90 -34.77
CA GLU A 178 -5.37 -24.44 -34.81
C GLU A 178 -5.88 -24.03 -33.43
N MET A 179 -5.63 -24.84 -32.41
CA MET A 179 -5.97 -24.50 -31.02
C MET A 179 -5.28 -23.21 -30.55
N LYS A 180 -4.01 -23.00 -30.93
CA LYS A 180 -3.28 -21.77 -30.61
C LYS A 180 -3.80 -20.56 -31.37
N ILE A 181 -4.28 -20.72 -32.61
CA ILE A 181 -4.90 -19.64 -33.39
C ILE A 181 -6.19 -19.18 -32.69
N ILE A 182 -7.04 -20.11 -32.26
CA ILE A 182 -8.28 -19.80 -31.52
C ILE A 182 -7.95 -19.10 -30.20
N SER A 183 -7.05 -19.66 -29.41
CA SER A 183 -6.65 -19.05 -28.13
C SER A 183 -6.05 -17.65 -28.29
N LYS A 184 -5.29 -17.42 -29.37
CA LYS A 184 -4.78 -16.09 -29.71
C LYS A 184 -5.93 -15.11 -29.98
N GLN A 185 -6.92 -15.48 -30.78
CA GLN A 185 -8.06 -14.61 -31.09
C GLN A 185 -8.87 -14.25 -29.83
N GLU A 186 -9.07 -15.20 -28.92
CA GLU A 186 -9.74 -14.94 -27.64
C GLU A 186 -8.95 -13.94 -26.77
N LEU A 187 -7.62 -14.04 -26.75
CA LEU A 187 -6.77 -13.11 -26.02
C LEU A 187 -6.79 -11.71 -26.66
N GLU A 188 -6.74 -11.62 -27.99
CA GLU A 188 -6.86 -10.35 -28.72
C GLU A 188 -8.19 -9.66 -28.38
N HIS A 189 -9.31 -10.39 -28.40
CA HIS A 189 -10.61 -9.85 -28.00
C HIS A 189 -10.62 -9.34 -26.54
N LYS A 190 -10.05 -10.09 -25.60
CA LYS A 190 -9.96 -9.67 -24.19
C LYS A 190 -9.09 -8.44 -24.00
N VAL A 191 -8.01 -8.32 -24.77
CA VAL A 191 -7.13 -7.13 -24.75
C VAL A 191 -7.88 -5.91 -25.28
N ASP A 192 -8.62 -6.06 -26.37
CA ASP A 192 -9.44 -4.98 -26.93
C ASP A 192 -10.53 -4.52 -25.95
N GLU A 193 -11.21 -5.46 -25.30
CA GLU A 193 -12.22 -5.16 -24.28
C GLU A 193 -11.61 -4.44 -23.08
N THR A 194 -10.47 -4.93 -22.57
CA THR A 194 -9.75 -4.31 -21.45
C THR A 194 -9.27 -2.89 -21.80
N SER A 195 -8.81 -2.68 -23.04
CA SER A 195 -8.36 -1.38 -23.52
C SER A 195 -9.51 -0.36 -23.53
N ARG A 196 -10.70 -0.76 -24.00
CA ARG A 196 -11.90 0.10 -23.97
C ARG A 196 -12.33 0.47 -22.54
N VAL A 197 -12.26 -0.49 -21.62
CA VAL A 197 -12.57 -0.24 -20.20
C VAL A 197 -11.55 0.72 -19.60
N LEU A 198 -10.27 0.55 -19.91
CA LEU A 198 -9.21 1.42 -19.44
C LEU A 198 -9.40 2.87 -19.91
N GLU A 199 -9.67 3.08 -21.20
CA GLU A 199 -9.97 4.40 -21.77
C GLU A 199 -11.16 5.08 -21.08
N SER A 200 -12.23 4.32 -20.80
CA SER A 200 -13.39 4.82 -20.07
C SER A 200 -13.05 5.26 -18.63
N VAL A 201 -12.24 4.48 -17.92
CA VAL A 201 -11.78 4.78 -16.56
C VAL A 201 -10.83 5.97 -16.55
N GLU A 202 -9.95 6.10 -17.53
CA GLU A 202 -9.06 7.26 -17.69
C GLU A 202 -9.87 8.53 -17.91
N LEU A 203 -10.87 8.49 -18.80
CA LEU A 203 -11.78 9.60 -19.03
C LEU A 203 -12.54 10.00 -17.76
N HIS A 204 -13.04 9.02 -17.00
CA HIS A 204 -13.73 9.28 -15.74
C HIS A 204 -12.81 9.91 -14.70
N ASN A 205 -11.57 9.42 -14.55
CA ASN A 205 -10.58 10.02 -13.66
C ASN A 205 -10.24 11.45 -14.05
N TYR A 206 -10.13 11.74 -15.36
CA TYR A 206 -9.93 13.10 -15.85
C TYR A 206 -11.08 14.01 -15.45
N GLN A 207 -12.33 13.59 -15.69
CA GLN A 207 -13.52 14.35 -15.30
C GLN A 207 -13.59 14.59 -13.78
N LEU A 208 -13.28 13.57 -13.00
CA LEU A 208 -13.28 13.65 -11.55
C LEU A 208 -12.20 14.61 -11.04
N ASN A 209 -10.99 14.55 -11.59
CA ASN A 209 -9.93 15.50 -11.22
C ASN A 209 -10.27 16.94 -11.60
N GLU A 210 -10.89 17.15 -12.76
CA GLU A 210 -11.30 18.48 -13.20
C GLU A 210 -12.37 19.06 -12.26
N THR A 211 -13.36 18.25 -11.85
CA THR A 211 -14.37 18.69 -10.87
C THR A 211 -13.75 18.97 -9.50
N TYR A 212 -12.84 18.12 -9.00
CA TYR A 212 -12.10 18.40 -7.77
C TYR A 212 -11.31 19.71 -7.83
N LYS A 213 -10.63 19.97 -8.95
CA LYS A 213 -9.87 21.21 -9.14
C LYS A 213 -10.78 22.43 -9.06
N GLN A 214 -11.91 22.40 -9.76
CA GLN A 214 -12.89 23.49 -9.74
C GLN A 214 -13.47 23.73 -8.34
N GLU A 215 -13.76 22.67 -7.58
CA GLU A 215 -14.28 22.81 -6.20
C GLU A 215 -13.23 23.40 -5.24
N VAL A 216 -11.96 23.03 -5.40
CA VAL A 216 -10.86 23.64 -4.63
C VAL A 216 -10.71 25.13 -4.96
N GLU A 217 -10.81 25.51 -6.23
CA GLU A 217 -10.75 26.91 -6.66
C GLU A 217 -11.92 27.72 -6.09
N LYS A 218 -13.16 27.20 -6.14
CA LYS A 218 -14.33 27.84 -5.52
C LYS A 218 -14.17 27.99 -4.01
N MET A 219 -13.70 26.94 -3.33
CA MET A 219 -13.45 26.98 -1.89
C MET A 219 -12.41 28.05 -1.54
N HIS A 220 -11.33 28.15 -2.32
CA HIS A 220 -10.30 29.16 -2.11
C HIS A 220 -10.83 30.59 -2.33
N ALA A 221 -11.60 30.82 -3.39
CA ALA A 221 -12.22 32.11 -3.66
C ALA A 221 -13.19 32.54 -2.54
N ASN A 222 -14.01 31.61 -2.05
CA ASN A 222 -14.91 31.86 -0.92
C ASN A 222 -14.15 32.21 0.36
N LEU A 223 -13.07 31.47 0.64
CA LEU A 223 -12.21 31.73 1.80
C LEU A 223 -11.56 33.12 1.72
N GLN A 224 -11.01 33.49 0.55
CA GLN A 224 -10.44 34.82 0.33
C GLN A 224 -11.48 35.93 0.54
N GLY A 225 -12.72 35.72 0.08
CA GLY A 225 -13.82 36.65 0.29
C GLY A 225 -14.17 36.84 1.78
N LEU A 226 -14.23 35.75 2.55
CA LEU A 226 -14.44 35.83 4.00
C LEU A 226 -13.31 36.57 4.71
N TYR A 227 -12.05 36.29 4.34
CA TYR A 227 -10.90 37.01 4.90
C TYR A 227 -10.97 38.51 4.62
N GLN A 228 -11.30 38.91 3.39
CA GLN A 228 -11.46 40.33 3.04
C GLN A 228 -12.59 40.99 3.85
N GLN A 229 -13.72 40.30 4.04
CA GLN A 229 -14.81 40.82 4.87
C GLN A 229 -14.38 41.03 6.33
N ILE A 230 -13.63 40.09 6.90
CA ILE A 230 -13.12 40.20 8.28
C ILE A 230 -12.14 41.39 8.38
N LEU A 231 -11.22 41.54 7.43
CA LEU A 231 -10.26 42.64 7.42
C LEU A 231 -10.95 44.01 7.34
N VAL A 232 -11.90 44.16 6.42
CA VAL A 232 -12.68 45.41 6.28
C VAL A 232 -13.51 45.68 7.54
N GLY A 233 -14.13 44.66 8.12
CA GLY A 233 -14.89 44.78 9.37
C GLY A 233 -13.99 45.20 10.54
N HIS A 234 -12.79 44.62 10.63
CA HIS A 234 -11.80 44.94 11.64
C HIS A 234 -11.31 46.40 11.49
N ASP A 235 -10.95 46.84 10.28
CA ASP A 235 -10.51 48.21 10.03
C ASP A 235 -11.59 49.24 10.39
N LYS A 236 -12.85 48.93 10.07
CA LYS A 236 -13.98 49.78 10.46
C LYS A 236 -14.10 49.87 11.98
N SER A 237 -14.07 48.73 12.67
CA SER A 237 -14.13 48.69 14.14
C SER A 237 -12.96 49.42 14.78
N MET A 238 -11.75 49.29 14.21
CA MET A 238 -10.57 50.01 14.67
C MET A 238 -10.71 51.52 14.48
N SER A 239 -11.20 51.97 13.33
CA SER A 239 -11.49 53.38 13.09
C SER A 239 -12.51 53.91 14.09
N ASP A 240 -13.60 53.19 14.34
CA ASP A 240 -14.64 53.60 15.30
C ASP A 240 -14.05 53.74 16.71
N LEU A 241 -13.23 52.78 17.15
CA LEU A 241 -12.52 52.83 18.44
C LEU A 241 -11.54 54.00 18.53
N GLU A 242 -10.80 54.31 17.45
CA GLU A 242 -9.90 55.46 17.38
C GLU A 242 -10.69 56.77 17.60
N THR A 243 -11.86 56.90 16.96
CA THR A 243 -12.71 58.09 17.16
C THR A 243 -13.24 58.22 18.58
N GLU A 244 -13.62 57.11 19.23
CA GLU A 244 -14.04 57.13 20.63
C GLU A 244 -12.87 57.45 21.56
N ARG A 245 -11.66 56.95 21.27
CA ARG A 245 -10.44 57.33 22.00
C ARG A 245 -10.21 58.84 21.94
N GLU A 246 -10.28 59.44 20.75
CA GLU A 246 -10.11 60.89 20.59
C GLU A 246 -11.17 61.70 21.35
N LYS A 247 -12.44 61.26 21.35
CA LYS A 247 -13.50 61.90 22.15
C LYS A 247 -13.20 61.83 23.64
N LEU A 248 -12.74 60.69 24.14
CA LEU A 248 -12.37 60.51 25.55
C LEU A 248 -11.15 61.35 25.93
N GLU A 249 -10.13 61.41 25.07
CA GLU A 249 -8.97 62.28 25.28
C GLU A 249 -9.37 63.76 25.33
N ASN A 250 -10.27 64.20 24.45
CA ASN A 250 -10.81 65.56 24.47
C ASN A 250 -11.59 65.84 25.76
N ARG A 251 -12.41 64.90 26.23
CA ARG A 251 -13.11 65.01 27.52
C ARG A 251 -12.13 65.09 28.69
N ALA A 252 -11.09 64.27 28.68
CA ALA A 252 -10.05 64.29 29.71
C ALA A 252 -9.31 65.64 29.75
N ARG A 253 -8.97 66.19 28.58
CA ARG A 253 -8.39 67.54 28.46
C ARG A 253 -9.33 68.61 29.03
N GLN A 254 -10.62 68.53 28.73
CA GLN A 254 -11.60 69.49 29.24
C GLN A 254 -11.75 69.41 30.77
N ILE A 255 -11.80 68.19 31.33
CA ILE A 255 -11.84 67.98 32.78
C ILE A 255 -10.60 68.60 33.43
N TYR A 256 -9.42 68.36 32.88
CA TYR A 256 -8.17 68.94 33.39
C TYR A 256 -8.18 70.47 33.43
N ILE A 257 -8.68 71.12 32.37
CA ILE A 257 -8.82 72.58 32.31
C ILE A 257 -9.82 73.07 33.36
N ASN A 258 -11.00 72.42 33.45
CA ASN A 258 -12.04 72.79 34.41
C ASN A 258 -11.57 72.61 35.86
N GLU A 259 -10.84 71.53 36.16
CA GLU A 259 -10.25 71.29 37.48
C GLU A 259 -9.24 72.37 37.84
N ALA A 260 -8.35 72.75 36.92
CA ALA A 260 -7.40 73.83 37.12
C ALA A 260 -8.10 75.20 37.34
N GLU A 261 -9.21 75.45 36.65
CA GLU A 261 -10.00 76.67 36.81
C GLU A 261 -10.78 76.71 38.13
N ILE A 262 -11.35 75.57 38.56
CA ILE A 262 -11.98 75.43 39.88
C ILE A 262 -10.94 75.68 40.98
N GLU A 263 -9.74 75.12 40.85
CA GLU A 263 -8.66 75.31 41.82
C GLU A 263 -8.21 76.78 41.89
N LYS A 264 -8.05 77.43 40.73
CA LYS A 264 -7.77 78.88 40.66
C LYS A 264 -8.86 79.71 41.34
N SER A 265 -10.13 79.40 41.08
CA SER A 265 -11.27 80.11 41.67
C SER A 265 -11.34 79.90 43.19
N ARG A 266 -11.02 78.70 43.68
CA ARG A 266 -10.91 78.41 45.11
C ARG A 266 -9.82 79.25 45.78
N LEU A 267 -8.62 79.28 45.18
CA LEU A 267 -7.52 80.12 45.67
C LEU A 267 -7.90 81.60 45.69
N GLU A 268 -8.63 82.08 44.68
CA GLU A 268 -9.12 83.47 44.63
C GLU A 268 -10.15 83.77 45.72
N ILE A 269 -11.10 82.86 45.99
CA ILE A 269 -12.05 82.99 47.11
C ILE A 269 -11.31 83.02 48.44
N GLU A 270 -10.32 82.15 48.64
CA GLU A 270 -9.51 82.10 49.86
C GLU A 270 -8.73 83.40 50.08
N MET A 271 -8.11 83.95 49.02
CA MET A 271 -7.45 85.26 49.06
C MET A 271 -8.43 86.39 49.40
N ASN A 272 -9.61 86.42 48.76
CA ASN A 272 -10.62 87.44 49.01
C ASN A 272 -11.19 87.36 50.43
N GLN A 273 -11.40 86.16 50.97
CA GLN A 273 -11.81 85.97 52.36
C GLN A 273 -10.75 86.46 53.34
N LYS A 274 -9.48 86.16 53.07
CA LYS A 274 -8.37 86.63 53.89
C LYS A 274 -8.26 88.17 53.88
N ALA A 275 -8.36 88.79 52.70
CA ALA A 275 -8.38 90.25 52.58
C ALA A 275 -9.58 90.89 53.30
N MET A 276 -10.76 90.27 53.25
CA MET A 276 -11.94 90.73 53.98
C MET A 276 -11.76 90.60 55.51
N MET A 277 -11.14 89.52 55.99
CA MET A 277 -10.79 89.38 57.41
C MET A 277 -9.81 90.46 57.87
N GLU A 278 -8.73 90.70 57.09
CA GLU A 278 -7.76 91.76 57.36
C GLU A 278 -8.42 93.15 57.38
N GLN A 279 -9.36 93.42 56.47
CA GLN A 279 -10.10 94.67 56.44
C GLN A 279 -11.11 94.81 57.58
N ASN A 280 -11.79 93.74 57.97
CA ASN A 280 -12.68 93.73 59.13
C ASN A 280 -11.90 93.93 60.44
N GLU A 281 -10.70 93.38 60.55
CA GLU A 281 -9.80 93.60 61.68
C GLU A 281 -9.37 95.07 61.75
N ALA A 282 -8.93 95.66 60.64
CA ALA A 282 -8.61 97.10 60.56
C ALA A 282 -9.84 97.99 60.87
N ASN A 283 -11.04 97.62 60.42
CA ASN A 283 -12.27 98.33 60.73
C ASN A 283 -12.65 98.21 62.22
N MET A 284 -12.45 97.05 62.84
CA MET A 284 -12.67 96.86 64.28
C MET A 284 -11.70 97.72 65.10
N GLU A 285 -10.43 97.81 64.68
CA GLU A 285 -9.44 98.70 65.29
C GLU A 285 -9.82 100.18 65.14
N ALA A 286 -10.28 100.60 63.96
CA ALA A 286 -10.79 101.96 63.73
C ALA A 286 -12.04 102.26 64.60
N MET A 287 -12.94 101.30 64.76
CA MET A 287 -14.14 101.44 65.59
C MET A 287 -13.79 101.55 67.08
N LYS A 288 -12.82 100.77 67.58
CA LYS A 288 -12.29 100.93 68.96
C LYS A 288 -11.66 102.31 69.17
N LEU A 289 -11.02 102.88 68.14
CA LEU A 289 -10.48 104.24 68.20
C LEU A 289 -11.61 105.29 68.27
N ALA A 290 -12.70 105.09 67.53
CA ALA A 290 -13.88 105.95 67.54
C ALA A 290 -14.65 105.89 68.86
N GLU A 291 -14.85 104.70 69.43
CA GLU A 291 -15.46 104.52 70.77
C GLU A 291 -14.64 105.21 71.87
N LYS A 292 -13.31 105.15 71.78
CA LYS A 292 -12.42 105.84 72.74
C LYS A 292 -12.57 107.36 72.69
N HIS A 293 -12.92 107.93 71.53
CA HIS A 293 -13.17 109.35 71.37
C HIS A 293 -14.54 109.77 71.93
N GLN A 294 -15.58 108.94 71.73
CA GLN A 294 -16.95 109.17 72.25
C GLN A 294 -17.08 108.93 73.76
N ALA A 295 -16.34 107.98 74.35
CA ALA A 295 -16.33 107.76 75.79
C ALA A 295 -15.69 108.96 76.56
N SER A 296 -14.78 109.71 75.93
CA SER A 296 -14.15 110.89 76.56
C SER A 296 -15.07 112.12 76.64
N THR A 297 -16.08 112.21 75.76
CA THR A 297 -17.02 113.35 75.73
C THR A 297 -18.25 113.11 76.61
N SER A 298 -18.73 111.87 76.74
CA SER A 298 -19.89 111.52 77.57
C SER A 298 -19.63 111.57 79.09
N LEU A 299 -18.37 111.39 79.53
CA LEU A 299 -18.01 111.41 80.95
C LEU A 299 -18.00 112.83 81.57
N LYS A 300 -17.94 113.90 80.78
CA LYS A 300 -17.99 115.30 81.29
C LYS A 300 -19.42 115.84 81.46
N GLU A 301 -20.44 115.15 80.96
CA GLU A 301 -21.85 115.57 81.05
C GLU A 301 -22.62 114.84 82.15
N LYS A 302 -22.21 113.64 82.57
CA LYS A 302 -22.94 112.83 83.57
C LYS A 302 -22.64 113.15 85.05
N GLU A 303 -21.60 113.92 85.36
CA GLU A 303 -21.35 114.39 86.75
C GLU A 303 -22.19 115.61 87.14
N LYS A 304 -22.73 116.40 86.20
CA LYS A 304 -23.55 117.58 86.50
C LYS A 304 -25.04 117.31 86.74
N LEU A 305 -25.51 116.10 86.44
CA LEU A 305 -26.94 115.73 86.51
C LEU A 305 -27.29 114.84 87.71
N HIS A 306 -26.32 114.13 88.29
CA HIS A 306 -26.57 113.24 89.43
C HIS A 306 -26.70 113.95 90.80
N GLU A 307 -26.37 115.24 90.89
CA GLU A 307 -26.53 116.02 92.13
C GLU A 307 -27.89 116.75 92.23
N LYS A 308 -28.67 116.83 91.15
CA LYS A 308 -30.02 117.46 91.13
C LYS A 308 -31.20 116.49 91.20
N ILE A 309 -30.94 115.17 91.13
CA ILE A 309 -31.99 114.14 91.00
C ILE A 309 -32.30 113.42 92.33
N MET A 310 -31.42 113.45 93.33
CA MET A 310 -31.68 112.88 94.67
C MET A 310 -32.55 113.77 95.58
N GLU A 311 -32.82 115.03 95.21
CA GLU A 311 -33.54 116.00 96.06
C GLU A 311 -35.02 116.18 95.64
N MET A 312 -35.44 115.68 94.47
CA MET A 312 -36.83 115.77 94.00
C MET A 312 -37.64 114.47 94.12
N GLU A 313 -37.02 113.36 94.56
CA GLU A 313 -37.70 112.05 94.75
C GLU A 313 -38.46 111.92 96.09
N ALA A 314 -38.78 113.03 96.77
CA ALA A 314 -39.54 113.04 98.04
C ALA A 314 -40.86 113.86 98.00
N LYS A 315 -41.48 114.01 96.82
CA LYS A 315 -42.83 114.58 96.70
C LYS A 315 -43.65 113.90 95.63
N LEU A 316 -44.71 113.24 96.10
CA LEU A 316 -45.93 112.85 95.36
C LEU A 316 -45.72 111.85 94.23
N ASN A 317 -46.63 110.94 93.94
CA ASN A 317 -47.81 110.41 94.61
C ASN A 317 -48.27 109.28 93.68
N GLU A 318 -49.01 108.35 94.26
CA GLU A 318 -50.12 107.62 93.63
C GLU A 318 -49.81 106.87 92.31
N THR A 319 -49.49 105.59 92.40
CA THR A 319 -50.51 104.50 92.42
C THR A 319 -51.53 104.59 91.30
N GLN A 320 -51.14 104.08 90.14
CA GLN A 320 -51.86 103.23 89.20
C GLN A 320 -51.00 103.25 87.93
N GLU A 321 -50.77 102.19 87.20
CA GLU A 321 -51.52 100.96 86.98
C GLU A 321 -50.45 99.98 86.47
N LEU A 322 -50.25 98.86 87.15
CA LEU A 322 -50.68 97.56 86.65
C LEU A 322 -50.53 97.47 85.13
N GLU A 323 -49.35 97.08 84.69
CA GLU A 323 -48.97 95.67 84.50
C GLU A 323 -49.77 94.99 83.39
N LEU A 324 -49.11 94.75 82.25
CA LEU A 324 -48.48 93.47 81.90
C LEU A 324 -49.54 92.53 81.30
N GLU A 325 -49.27 91.68 80.33
CA GLU A 325 -48.06 91.21 79.70
C GLU A 325 -48.55 90.41 78.50
N ILE A 326 -47.76 90.37 77.44
CA ILE A 326 -47.68 89.13 76.67
C ILE A 326 -46.25 88.64 76.85
N GLU A 327 -46.10 87.77 77.85
CA GLU A 327 -44.97 86.86 77.97
C GLU A 327 -45.53 85.43 78.02
N LYS A 328 -45.16 84.62 77.03
CA LYS A 328 -44.71 83.21 77.16
C LYS A 328 -44.71 82.57 75.77
N LEU A 329 -43.52 82.27 75.21
CA LEU A 329 -42.74 81.04 75.47
C LEU A 329 -43.57 79.79 75.14
N LYS A 330 -43.14 78.85 74.29
CA LYS A 330 -41.92 78.04 74.29
C LYS A 330 -42.06 77.13 73.04
N GLY A 331 -41.07 76.82 72.22
CA GLY A 331 -39.80 76.22 72.60
C GLY A 331 -39.90 74.69 72.60
N SER A 332 -39.24 74.02 71.66
CA SER A 332 -38.62 72.71 71.92
C SER A 332 -37.64 72.33 70.81
N THR A 333 -36.39 72.21 71.22
CA THR A 333 -35.20 71.77 70.50
C THR A 333 -34.88 70.30 70.81
N ASN A 334 -34.52 69.55 69.76
CA ASN A 334 -33.27 68.79 69.57
C ASN A 334 -32.84 67.60 70.50
N VAL A 335 -32.23 66.61 69.81
CA VAL A 335 -31.15 65.66 70.19
C VAL A 335 -31.45 64.27 70.81
N MET A 336 -31.14 63.24 69.99
CA MET A 336 -30.51 61.92 70.27
C MET A 336 -31.30 60.84 71.05
N LYS A 337 -31.26 59.53 70.71
CA LYS A 337 -30.10 58.68 70.34
C LYS A 337 -30.57 57.36 69.69
N HIS A 338 -29.75 56.88 68.75
CA HIS A 338 -29.40 55.49 68.37
C HIS A 338 -30.43 54.43 67.90
N MET A 339 -30.10 53.92 66.71
CA MET A 339 -30.04 52.51 66.28
C MET A 339 -31.34 51.70 66.17
N ALA A 340 -31.76 51.45 64.92
CA ALA A 340 -31.59 50.13 64.31
C ALA A 340 -31.82 50.23 62.79
N LEU A 341 -30.79 49.83 62.04
CA LEU A 341 -30.78 49.63 60.59
C LEU A 341 -31.80 48.56 60.20
N LEU A 342 -32.69 48.85 59.24
CA LEU A 342 -33.23 47.97 58.19
C LEU A 342 -34.36 48.67 57.40
N PHE A 343 -34.56 48.22 56.15
CA PHE A 343 -35.47 48.67 55.07
C PHE A 343 -34.96 49.86 54.24
N GLY A 344 -34.74 49.76 52.93
CA GLY A 344 -34.96 48.64 52.01
C GLY A 344 -34.43 48.96 50.60
N SER A 345 -34.32 47.89 49.81
CA SER A 345 -33.88 47.80 48.40
C SER A 345 -32.37 47.72 48.13
N SER A 346 -31.78 46.55 48.38
CA SER A 346 -31.00 45.82 47.35
C SER A 346 -30.50 44.45 47.85
N ALA A 347 -30.54 43.49 46.92
CA ALA A 347 -29.76 42.25 46.83
C ALA A 347 -30.13 41.05 47.73
N CYS A 348 -30.66 40.03 47.06
CA CYS A 348 -31.00 38.69 47.55
C CYS A 348 -29.77 37.84 47.90
N VAL A 349 -29.76 37.32 49.13
CA VAL A 349 -29.67 35.91 49.54
C VAL A 349 -28.89 34.92 48.63
N LEU A 350 -27.70 34.58 49.12
CA LEU A 350 -26.86 33.36 48.96
C LEU A 350 -27.60 32.03 49.30
N PRO A 351 -27.00 30.81 49.33
CA PRO A 351 -25.79 30.23 48.68
C PRO A 351 -26.01 28.76 48.17
N THR A 352 -25.04 28.19 47.45
CA THR A 352 -24.48 26.86 47.81
C THR A 352 -23.22 26.50 46.99
N ILE A 353 -22.14 26.21 47.75
CA ILE A 353 -21.15 25.14 47.54
C ILE A 353 -20.04 25.36 46.49
N TYR A 354 -18.87 25.68 47.08
CA TYR A 354 -17.57 25.03 46.87
C TYR A 354 -16.83 25.24 45.53
N GLY A 355 -15.88 26.18 45.61
CA GLY A 355 -14.49 25.94 45.22
C GLY A 355 -14.18 25.94 43.73
N LEU A 356 -13.69 27.08 43.21
CA LEU A 356 -12.66 27.09 42.17
C LEU A 356 -12.03 28.48 42.01
N GLY A 357 -10.72 28.53 42.24
CA GLY A 357 -9.77 29.29 41.42
C GLY A 357 -9.82 30.82 41.49
N LEU A 358 -9.31 31.40 42.58
CA LEU A 358 -8.43 32.55 42.41
C LEU A 358 -7.15 32.05 41.72
N VAL A 359 -6.90 32.56 40.50
CA VAL A 359 -5.69 33.30 40.09
C VAL A 359 -5.50 33.18 38.56
N TYR A 360 -5.80 34.30 37.88
CA TYR A 360 -5.63 34.68 36.46
C TYR A 360 -6.38 33.80 35.43
N GLY A 361 -7.48 34.22 34.79
CA GLY A 361 -7.85 35.54 34.24
C GLY A 361 -7.95 35.36 32.72
N GLY A 362 -8.95 35.83 31.97
CA GLY A 362 -10.21 36.51 32.21
C GLY A 362 -10.81 36.73 30.83
N ASP A 363 -12.12 36.61 30.68
CA ASP A 363 -12.89 37.21 29.59
C ASP A 363 -14.05 37.93 30.25
N PRO A 364 -14.49 39.10 29.74
CA PRO A 364 -15.94 39.22 29.65
C PRO A 364 -16.52 40.02 28.46
N PHE A 365 -17.56 39.39 27.88
CA PHE A 365 -18.88 39.94 27.52
C PHE A 365 -19.07 40.70 26.18
N ASN A 366 -20.20 40.63 25.46
CA ASN A 366 -21.54 40.07 25.76
C ASN A 366 -22.42 39.80 24.51
N SER A 367 -23.38 38.87 24.67
CA SER A 367 -24.79 38.72 24.19
C SER A 367 -25.42 39.77 23.24
N GLY A 368 -26.44 39.53 22.39
CA GLY A 368 -27.33 38.39 22.14
C GLY A 368 -28.58 38.80 21.29
N LEU A 369 -28.83 38.06 20.19
CA LEU A 369 -30.09 37.43 19.74
C LEU A 369 -31.39 38.23 19.43
N VAL A 370 -31.95 38.04 18.20
CA VAL A 370 -33.39 37.75 17.92
C VAL A 370 -33.56 36.84 16.67
N TYR A 371 -34.50 35.88 16.82
CA TYR A 371 -35.11 34.81 15.99
C TYR A 371 -35.34 35.03 14.47
N SER A 372 -35.29 34.00 13.61
CA SER A 372 -36.45 33.10 13.34
C SER A 372 -36.12 31.75 12.65
N SER A 373 -36.98 30.74 12.92
CA SER A 373 -37.30 29.49 12.18
C SER A 373 -36.40 28.23 12.27
N SER A 374 -36.83 27.31 13.15
CA SER A 374 -37.09 25.86 12.96
C SER A 374 -35.99 24.90 12.47
N SER A 375 -35.41 24.11 13.38
CA SER A 375 -35.73 22.67 13.59
C SER A 375 -34.77 21.99 14.61
N SER A 376 -35.35 21.19 15.50
CA SER A 376 -34.77 20.30 16.52
C SER A 376 -33.76 19.28 15.92
N VAL A 377 -32.69 18.77 16.55
CA VAL A 377 -32.49 18.20 17.91
C VAL A 377 -30.96 18.21 18.25
N PRO A 378 -30.55 18.45 19.51
CA PRO A 378 -29.15 18.44 19.98
C PRO A 378 -28.83 17.25 20.92
N LEU A 379 -27.82 16.41 20.59
CA LEU A 379 -27.08 15.57 21.57
C LEU A 379 -25.87 14.84 20.91
N LEU A 380 -25.98 14.50 19.62
CA LEU A 380 -24.99 13.69 18.90
C LEU A 380 -23.69 14.44 18.54
N SER A 381 -23.74 15.75 18.30
CA SER A 381 -22.55 16.51 17.88
C SER A 381 -21.50 16.66 18.99
N LYS A 382 -21.93 16.76 20.26
CA LYS A 382 -21.03 16.85 21.42
C LYS A 382 -20.41 15.50 21.80
N LEU A 383 -21.11 14.37 21.56
CA LEU A 383 -20.56 13.03 21.78
C LEU A 383 -19.59 12.59 20.66
N ASN A 384 -19.86 12.98 19.41
CA ASN A 384 -18.96 12.71 18.28
C ASN A 384 -17.59 13.41 18.44
N GLY A 385 -17.55 14.60 19.05
CA GLY A 385 -16.30 15.32 19.31
C GLY A 385 -15.37 14.61 20.29
N ILE A 386 -15.90 13.96 21.33
CA ILE A 386 -15.12 13.21 22.33
C ILE A 386 -14.70 11.84 21.76
N LEU A 387 -15.56 11.20 20.96
CA LEU A 387 -15.28 9.91 20.32
C LEU A 387 -14.10 10.00 19.31
N LEU A 388 -14.04 11.07 18.51
CA LEU A 388 -12.99 11.27 17.50
C LEU A 388 -11.65 11.73 18.09
N THR A 389 -11.66 12.54 19.15
CA THR A 389 -10.43 13.11 19.72
C THR A 389 -9.73 12.19 20.71
N VAL A 390 -10.47 11.33 21.44
CA VAL A 390 -9.88 10.46 22.48
C VAL A 390 -9.75 9.00 22.03
N LEU A 391 -10.75 8.44 21.33
CA LEU A 391 -10.72 7.03 20.90
C LEU A 391 -10.10 6.85 19.51
N GLY A 392 -10.15 7.87 18.65
CA GLY A 392 -9.52 7.86 17.32
C GLY A 392 -8.02 7.50 17.34
N PRO A 393 -7.20 8.12 18.23
CA PRO A 393 -5.79 7.74 18.37
C PRO A 393 -5.60 6.34 18.95
N ALA A 394 -6.45 5.89 19.87
CA ALA A 394 -6.32 4.59 20.53
C ALA A 394 -6.58 3.40 19.59
N PHE A 395 -7.50 3.55 18.63
CA PHE A 395 -7.80 2.52 17.63
C PHE A 395 -7.06 2.71 16.29
N GLY A 396 -6.75 3.95 15.91
CA GLY A 396 -6.02 4.25 14.67
C GLY A 396 -4.52 4.01 14.76
N TYR A 397 -3.89 4.27 15.91
CA TYR A 397 -2.45 4.12 16.09
C TYR A 397 -1.93 2.68 15.92
N PRO A 398 -2.61 1.61 16.42
CA PRO A 398 -2.18 0.23 16.16
C PRO A 398 -2.23 -0.16 14.68
N ILE A 399 -3.25 0.29 13.95
CA ILE A 399 -3.48 -0.03 12.53
C ILE A 399 -2.47 0.73 11.66
N ALA A 400 -2.33 2.05 11.88
CA ALA A 400 -1.35 2.87 11.18
C ALA A 400 0.10 2.47 11.50
N SER A 401 0.42 2.12 12.75
CA SER A 401 1.76 1.67 13.16
C SER A 401 2.12 0.31 12.54
N SER A 402 1.15 -0.60 12.42
CA SER A 402 1.36 -1.89 11.74
C SER A 402 1.61 -1.70 10.24
N ALA A 403 0.84 -0.83 9.58
CA ALA A 403 1.06 -0.48 8.17
C ALA A 403 2.41 0.23 7.95
N VAL A 404 2.80 1.16 8.84
CA VAL A 404 4.08 1.87 8.78
C VAL A 404 5.26 0.93 9.03
N ARG A 405 5.13 -0.10 9.89
CA ARG A 405 6.19 -1.12 10.06
C ARG A 405 6.37 -1.97 8.80
N VAL A 406 5.30 -2.32 8.10
CA VAL A 406 5.35 -3.05 6.82
C VAL A 406 5.97 -2.18 5.73
N LEU A 407 5.56 -0.91 5.64
CA LEU A 407 6.10 0.06 4.67
C LEU A 407 7.57 0.40 4.93
N LYS A 408 7.97 0.56 6.20
CA LYS A 408 9.38 0.77 6.60
C LYS A 408 10.26 -0.45 6.32
N GLY A 409 9.67 -1.65 6.34
CA GLY A 409 10.32 -2.90 5.96
C GLY A 409 10.48 -3.07 4.45
N LEU A 410 9.49 -2.62 3.66
CA LEU A 410 9.59 -2.53 2.19
C LEU A 410 10.66 -1.50 1.77
N TRP A 411 10.73 -0.36 2.47
CA TRP A 411 11.72 0.70 2.19
C TRP A 411 13.18 0.29 2.50
N ARG A 412 13.39 -0.70 3.39
CA ARG A 412 14.71 -1.24 3.75
C ARG A 412 15.19 -2.39 2.85
N ASN A 413 14.41 -2.79 1.82
CA ASN A 413 14.66 -3.99 1.00
C ASN A 413 14.76 -5.31 1.79
N ASP A 414 14.16 -5.34 3.00
CA ASP A 414 14.27 -6.48 3.93
C ASP A 414 13.04 -7.40 3.90
N LEU A 415 11.98 -7.04 3.16
CA LEU A 415 10.78 -7.86 2.97
C LEU A 415 10.59 -8.23 1.51
N THR A 416 10.27 -9.49 1.26
CA THR A 416 9.97 -10.03 -0.06
C THR A 416 8.58 -10.64 -0.07
N ALA A 417 7.76 -10.24 -1.03
CA ALA A 417 6.47 -10.87 -1.29
C ALA A 417 6.69 -12.14 -2.10
N LEU A 418 6.22 -13.27 -1.59
CA LEU A 418 6.17 -14.54 -2.31
C LEU A 418 4.78 -14.73 -2.85
N LYS A 419 4.70 -15.14 -4.11
CA LYS A 419 3.48 -15.56 -4.78
C LYS A 419 3.61 -17.04 -5.15
N GLY A 420 2.55 -17.82 -4.96
CA GLY A 420 2.47 -19.19 -5.46
C GLY A 420 1.13 -19.83 -5.14
N ASP A 421 0.94 -21.07 -5.56
CA ASP A 421 -0.37 -21.73 -5.49
C ASP A 421 -0.50 -22.60 -4.24
N CYS A 422 -1.71 -22.63 -3.66
CA CYS A 422 -2.02 -23.50 -2.55
C CYS A 422 -1.98 -24.97 -3.00
N PRO A 423 -1.16 -25.85 -2.38
CA PRO A 423 -1.09 -27.26 -2.75
C PRO A 423 -2.37 -28.07 -2.45
N ASN A 424 -3.33 -27.50 -1.73
CA ASN A 424 -4.60 -28.16 -1.42
C ASN A 424 -5.73 -27.76 -2.37
N CYS A 425 -5.94 -26.46 -2.62
CA CYS A 425 -7.07 -25.98 -3.43
C CYS A 425 -6.66 -25.31 -4.76
N GLY A 426 -5.36 -25.12 -5.01
CA GLY A 426 -4.85 -24.50 -6.25
C GLY A 426 -4.95 -22.97 -6.29
N GLU A 427 -5.50 -22.33 -5.26
CA GLU A 427 -5.67 -20.86 -5.24
C GLU A 427 -4.34 -20.12 -5.04
N GLU A 428 -4.19 -18.96 -5.68
CA GLU A 428 -3.03 -18.08 -5.47
C GLU A 428 -2.97 -17.58 -4.01
N VAL A 429 -1.83 -17.77 -3.38
CA VAL A 429 -1.56 -17.32 -2.01
C VAL A 429 -0.30 -16.45 -1.96
N PHE A 430 -0.33 -15.48 -1.05
CA PHE A 430 0.75 -14.51 -0.86
C PHE A 430 1.29 -14.57 0.56
N ALA A 431 2.61 -14.43 0.71
CA ALA A 431 3.25 -14.32 2.01
C ALA A 431 4.39 -13.29 1.96
N PHE A 432 4.49 -12.46 2.99
CA PHE A 432 5.61 -11.53 3.15
C PHE A 432 6.66 -12.12 4.07
N VAL A 433 7.84 -12.40 3.52
CA VAL A 433 8.95 -13.03 4.26
C VAL A 433 10.10 -12.07 4.37
N ARG A 434 10.73 -12.03 5.56
CA ARG A 434 11.94 -11.22 5.77
C ARG A 434 13.16 -11.87 5.11
N SER A 435 13.92 -11.11 4.34
CA SER A 435 15.07 -11.59 3.57
C SER A 435 16.31 -11.88 4.43
N ASP A 436 16.35 -11.40 5.68
CA ASP A 436 17.43 -11.61 6.65
C ASP A 436 17.32 -12.94 7.44
N GLN A 437 16.17 -13.62 7.40
CA GLN A 437 15.88 -14.84 8.18
C GLN A 437 15.61 -16.10 7.33
N SER A 438 15.83 -16.04 6.02
CA SER A 438 15.40 -17.06 5.05
C SER A 438 15.88 -18.49 5.32
N ASN A 439 16.98 -18.66 6.07
CA ASN A 439 17.53 -19.99 6.36
C ASN A 439 17.10 -20.59 7.71
N LYS A 440 16.37 -19.86 8.57
CA LYS A 440 16.13 -20.31 9.96
C LYS A 440 14.67 -20.38 10.41
N SER A 441 13.71 -19.77 9.70
CA SER A 441 12.30 -19.84 10.10
C SER A 441 11.39 -20.07 8.93
N ALA A 442 10.70 -21.20 8.93
CA ALA A 442 9.62 -21.44 8.00
C ALA A 442 8.44 -20.51 8.33
N HIS A 443 7.95 -19.76 7.34
CA HIS A 443 6.86 -18.82 7.56
C HIS A 443 5.53 -19.55 7.38
N LYS A 444 4.63 -19.42 8.37
CA LYS A 444 3.32 -20.07 8.33
C LYS A 444 2.24 -19.05 8.02
N ALA A 445 1.39 -19.35 7.04
CA ALA A 445 0.19 -18.58 6.72
C ALA A 445 -0.96 -19.54 6.43
N GLU A 446 -2.20 -19.07 6.53
CA GLU A 446 -3.38 -19.87 6.19
C GLU A 446 -3.84 -19.52 4.78
N CYS A 447 -4.27 -20.53 4.02
CA CYS A 447 -4.93 -20.28 2.75
C CYS A 447 -6.25 -19.57 3.00
N HIS A 448 -6.49 -18.45 2.32
CA HIS A 448 -7.72 -17.66 2.49
C HIS A 448 -8.99 -18.38 1.99
N VAL A 449 -8.84 -19.43 1.17
CA VAL A 449 -9.97 -20.22 0.64
C VAL A 449 -10.18 -21.49 1.45
N CYS A 450 -9.16 -22.35 1.58
CA CYS A 450 -9.32 -23.66 2.21
C CYS A 450 -8.89 -23.71 3.68
N GLU A 451 -8.49 -22.57 4.26
CA GLU A 451 -8.03 -22.41 5.65
C GLU A 451 -6.90 -23.36 6.08
N CYS A 452 -6.26 -24.01 5.12
CA CYS A 452 -5.18 -24.93 5.38
C CYS A 452 -3.94 -24.15 5.78
N THR A 453 -3.25 -24.61 6.83
CA THR A 453 -1.98 -24.04 7.25
C THR A 453 -0.91 -24.39 6.22
N LEU A 454 -0.33 -23.37 5.61
CA LEU A 454 0.74 -23.44 4.62
C LEU A 454 2.06 -23.03 5.25
N GLU A 455 3.13 -23.69 4.84
CA GLU A 455 4.50 -23.39 5.25
C GLU A 455 5.32 -22.97 4.03
N PHE A 456 5.76 -21.71 4.03
CA PHE A 456 6.60 -21.12 2.98
C PHE A 456 8.07 -21.31 3.38
N ARG A 457 8.82 -22.03 2.54
CA ARG A 457 10.26 -22.19 2.69
C ARG A 457 10.98 -21.46 1.57
N THR A 458 11.77 -20.45 1.92
CA THR A 458 12.53 -19.63 0.97
C THR A 458 13.99 -20.04 0.91
N LYS A 459 14.60 -19.82 -0.24
CA LYS A 459 16.04 -19.84 -0.49
C LYS A 459 16.40 -18.54 -1.18
N VAL A 460 17.41 -17.87 -0.66
CA VAL A 460 17.91 -16.60 -1.21
C VAL A 460 19.17 -16.90 -2.00
N GLU A 461 19.16 -16.56 -3.28
CA GLU A 461 20.33 -16.66 -4.14
C GLU A 461 20.88 -15.26 -4.41
N LYS A 462 22.16 -15.05 -4.06
CA LYS A 462 22.85 -13.79 -4.32
C LYS A 462 23.27 -13.79 -5.78
N SER A 463 22.68 -12.90 -6.59
CA SER A 463 23.14 -12.71 -7.96
C SER A 463 24.52 -12.04 -7.98
N ALA A 464 25.35 -12.38 -8.96
CA ALA A 464 26.67 -11.77 -9.18
C ALA A 464 26.61 -10.37 -9.83
N SER A 465 25.46 -9.69 -9.81
CA SER A 465 25.27 -8.40 -10.49
C SER A 465 25.72 -7.21 -9.62
N LEU A 466 26.34 -6.22 -10.26
CA LEU A 466 26.82 -4.96 -9.65
C LEU A 466 25.71 -4.11 -9.00
N LEU A 467 24.43 -4.43 -9.23
CA LEU A 467 23.26 -3.73 -8.68
C LEU A 467 22.68 -4.39 -7.41
N GLY A 468 23.29 -5.45 -6.88
CA GLY A 468 22.94 -6.01 -5.57
C GLY A 468 21.54 -6.63 -5.47
N ARG A 469 20.87 -6.92 -6.59
CA ARG A 469 19.54 -7.54 -6.59
C ARG A 469 19.62 -8.99 -6.10
N LYS A 470 18.85 -9.32 -5.06
CA LYS A 470 18.73 -10.66 -4.47
C LYS A 470 17.47 -11.33 -5.03
N TRP A 471 17.61 -12.55 -5.54
CA TRP A 471 16.45 -13.35 -5.92
C TRP A 471 16.07 -14.26 -4.77
N VAL A 472 14.78 -14.33 -4.47
CA VAL A 472 14.23 -15.21 -3.44
C VAL A 472 13.23 -16.13 -4.13
N TYR A 473 13.52 -17.43 -4.11
CA TYR A 473 12.60 -18.46 -4.57
C TYR A 473 12.22 -19.35 -3.40
N GLY A 474 11.04 -19.95 -3.45
CA GLY A 474 10.55 -20.78 -2.36
C GLY A 474 9.63 -21.89 -2.84
N ARG A 475 9.30 -22.78 -1.91
CA ARG A 475 8.27 -23.81 -2.08
C ARG A 475 7.25 -23.69 -0.96
N ILE A 476 5.99 -23.97 -1.29
CA ILE A 476 4.85 -23.94 -0.38
C ILE A 476 4.51 -25.38 -0.01
N TYR A 477 4.44 -25.66 1.29
CA TYR A 477 4.11 -26.99 1.82
C TYR A 477 2.81 -26.93 2.60
N LEU A 478 1.98 -27.96 2.47
CA LEU A 478 0.80 -28.15 3.31
C LEU A 478 1.22 -28.71 4.68
N VAL A 479 0.86 -28.03 5.77
CA VAL A 479 1.11 -28.52 7.13
C VAL A 479 -0.09 -29.33 7.58
N SER A 480 0.06 -30.66 7.68
CA SER A 480 -1.00 -31.52 8.19
C SER A 480 -1.21 -31.26 9.70
N ARG A 481 -2.41 -30.81 10.10
CA ARG A 481 -2.78 -30.82 11.53
C ARG A 481 -2.84 -32.27 12.04
N PRO A 482 -2.32 -32.60 13.24
CA PRO A 482 -2.58 -33.89 13.85
C PRO A 482 -4.09 -34.07 14.02
N ARG A 483 -4.64 -35.17 13.48
CA ARG A 483 -6.05 -35.55 13.62
C ARG A 483 -6.44 -35.55 15.11
N ARG A 484 -7.24 -34.58 15.55
CA ARG A 484 -7.99 -34.68 16.82
C ARG A 484 -8.98 -35.84 16.69
N GLY A 485 -8.96 -36.71 17.69
CA GLY A 485 -9.57 -38.03 17.69
C GLY A 485 -11.03 -38.09 17.26
N ARG A 486 -11.29 -39.09 16.41
CA ARG A 486 -12.60 -39.65 16.10
C ARG A 486 -13.16 -40.25 17.40
N ARG A 487 -14.01 -39.52 18.13
CA ARG A 487 -14.84 -40.13 19.18
C ARG A 487 -15.85 -41.04 18.47
N SER A 488 -15.58 -42.33 18.57
CA SER A 488 -16.54 -43.42 18.35
C SER A 488 -17.80 -43.14 19.18
N LYS A 489 -18.95 -43.02 18.52
CA LYS A 489 -20.26 -43.21 19.14
C LYS A 489 -20.75 -44.57 18.68
N TYR A 490 -20.53 -45.58 19.51
CA TYR A 490 -21.46 -46.69 19.67
C TYR A 490 -22.33 -46.34 20.88
N THR A 491 -23.59 -46.01 20.62
CA THR A 491 -24.80 -46.35 21.39
C THR A 491 -25.96 -45.95 20.51
#